data_AF-A0A2L2YJJ1-F1
#
_entry.id   AF-A0A2L2YJJ1-F1
#
_cell.length_a   1.000
_cell.length_b   1.000
_cell.length_c   1.000
_cell.angle_alpha   90.00
_cell.angle_beta   90.00
_cell.angle_gamma   90.00
#
_symmetry.space_group_name_H-M   'P 1'
#
loop_
_entity.id
_entity.type
_entity.pdbx_description
1 polymer ?
#
loop_
_entity_poly.entity_id
_entity_poly.type
_entity_poly.pdbx_seq_one_letter_code
_entity_poly.pdbx_strand_id
1 'polypeptide(L)'
;MLPLNKRLWKTMKWGAIIGLGIDAVSLAGGYYLYHQLTRSRDFRYKVYNYDPRILDVYYRANEKYGDGKIRHEDLEKWGVREIKSFENLSLFGL
;
A
#
# COMPACT_ATOMS: atom_id res chain seq x y z
N MET A 1 -40.83 7.40 -12.28
CA MET A 1 -39.74 7.46 -11.29
C MET A 1 -40.35 7.42 -9.91
N LEU A 2 -40.09 6.38 -9.10
CA LEU A 2 -40.59 6.30 -7.72
C LEU A 2 -39.89 7.37 -6.85
N PRO A 3 -40.62 8.18 -6.05
CA PRO A 3 -40.02 9.21 -5.24
C PRO A 3 -39.15 8.58 -4.15
N LEU A 4 -37.85 8.89 -4.18
CA LEU A 4 -36.89 8.38 -3.22
C LEU A 4 -37.23 8.91 -1.82
N ASN A 5 -37.41 8.02 -0.85
CA ASN A 5 -37.66 8.40 0.54
C ASN A 5 -36.54 9.30 1.06
N LYS A 6 -36.87 10.46 1.66
CA LYS A 6 -35.90 11.42 2.23
C LYS A 6 -34.91 10.74 3.19
N ARG A 7 -35.37 9.74 3.95
CA ARG A 7 -34.52 8.95 4.86
C ARG A 7 -33.51 8.09 4.10
N LEU A 8 -33.95 7.42 3.04
CA LEU A 8 -33.10 6.59 2.18
C LEU A 8 -32.03 7.44 1.46
N TRP A 9 -32.42 8.60 0.92
CA TRP A 9 -31.50 9.56 0.31
C TRP A 9 -30.43 10.05 1.28
N LYS A 10 -30.81 10.35 2.53
CA LYS A 10 -29.87 10.77 3.58
C LYS A 10 -28.86 9.65 3.88
N THR A 11 -29.31 8.41 4.03
CA THR A 11 -28.43 7.27 4.29
C THR A 11 -27.44 7.03 3.14
N MET A 12 -27.92 7.08 1.89
CA MET A 12 -27.06 6.94 0.71
C MET A 12 -25.99 8.04 0.64
N LYS A 13 -26.36 9.29 0.96
CA LYS A 13 -25.42 10.41 1.02
C LYS A 13 -24.32 10.21 2.05
N TRP A 14 -24.67 9.79 3.27
CA TRP A 14 -23.68 9.51 4.31
C TRP A 14 -22.78 8.34 3.93
N GLY A 15 -23.34 7.28 3.34
CA GLY A 15 -22.55 6.18 2.81
C GLY A 15 -21.52 6.63 1.78
N ALA A 16 -21.93 7.49 0.84
CA ALA A 16 -21.03 8.05 -0.16
C ALA A 16 -19.93 8.93 0.46
N ILE A 17 -20.26 9.79 1.43
CA ILE A 17 -19.28 10.64 2.11
C ILE A 17 -18.27 9.79 2.89
N ILE A 18 -18.73 8.78 3.62
CA ILE A 18 -17.86 7.86 4.38
C ILE A 18 -16.96 7.07 3.43
N GLY A 19 -17.52 6.55 2.33
CA GLY A 19 -16.75 5.85 1.30
C GLY A 19 -15.63 6.71 0.73
N LEU A 20 -15.96 7.93 0.28
CA LEU A 20 -14.98 8.89 -0.21
C LEU A 20 -13.94 9.28 0.84
N GLY A 21 -14.34 9.38 2.11
CA GLY A 21 -13.43 9.64 3.22
C GLY A 21 -12.41 8.50 3.41
N ILE A 22 -12.87 7.25 3.34
CA ILE A 22 -12.00 6.06 3.44
C ILE A 22 -11.03 6.02 2.24
N ASP A 23 -11.52 6.28 1.03
CA ASP A 23 -10.69 6.29 -0.17
C ASP A 23 -9.60 7.36 -0.07
N ALA A 24 -9.96 8.58 0.34
CA ALA A 24 -9.02 9.68 0.50
C ALA A 24 -7.94 9.36 1.55
N VAL A 25 -8.32 8.82 2.71
CA VAL A 25 -7.38 8.42 3.77
C VAL A 25 -6.46 7.29 3.29
N SER A 26 -7.00 6.31 2.56
CA SER A 26 -6.24 5.18 2.05
C SER A 26 -5.20 5.62 1.01
N LEU A 27 -5.60 6.50 0.08
CA LEU A 27 -4.69 7.07 -0.92
C LEU A 27 -3.60 7.93 -0.27
N ALA A 28 -3.97 8.79 0.67
CA ALA A 28 -3.02 9.64 1.39
C ALA A 28 -2.02 8.80 2.21
N GLY A 29 -2.51 7.80 2.95
CA GLY A 29 -1.68 6.88 3.73
C GLY A 29 -0.75 6.05 2.86
N GLY A 30 -1.27 5.50 1.74
CA GLY A 30 -0.48 4.75 0.77
C GLY A 30 0.62 5.59 0.13
N TYR A 31 0.31 6.82 -0.30
CA TYR A 31 1.29 7.74 -0.85
C TYR A 31 2.38 8.10 0.18
N TYR A 32 1.98 8.42 1.41
CA TYR A 32 2.92 8.73 2.49
C TYR A 32 3.86 7.56 2.76
N LEU A 33 3.32 6.34 2.85
CA LEU A 33 4.12 5.13 3.05
C LEU A 33 5.12 4.93 1.91
N TYR A 34 4.66 4.99 0.65
CA TYR A 34 5.51 4.86 -0.53
C TYR A 34 6.64 5.90 -0.55
N HIS A 35 6.32 7.14 -0.22
CA HIS A 35 7.27 8.24 -0.18
C HIS A 35 8.38 8.01 0.86
N GLN A 36 8.02 7.53 2.05
CA GLN A 36 9.00 7.23 3.11
C GLN A 36 9.86 6.01 2.76
N LEU A 37 9.27 4.96 2.18
CA LEU A 37 10.00 3.79 1.69
C LEU A 37 11.03 4.18 0.62
N THR A 38 10.68 5.11 -0.26
CA THR A 38 11.58 5.59 -1.32
C THR A 38 12.74 6.40 -0.77
N ARG A 39 12.51 7.25 0.23
CA ARG A 39 13.53 8.17 0.75
C ARG A 39 14.53 7.56 1.72
N SER A 40 14.17 6.53 2.47
CA SER A 40 14.98 6.06 3.60
C SER A 40 15.09 4.54 3.67
N ARG A 41 16.32 4.02 3.54
CA ARG A 41 16.63 2.62 3.82
C ARG A 41 16.32 2.24 5.27
N ASP A 42 16.58 3.13 6.23
CA ASP A 42 16.28 2.85 7.65
C ASP A 42 14.78 2.71 7.89
N PHE A 43 13.97 3.51 7.21
CA PHE A 43 12.52 3.36 7.25
C PHE A 43 12.07 2.03 6.63
N ARG A 44 12.66 1.63 5.49
CA ARG A 44 12.42 0.30 4.90
C ARG A 44 12.80 -0.81 5.88
N TYR A 45 13.90 -0.68 6.61
CA TYR A 45 14.29 -1.66 7.64
C TYR A 45 13.31 -1.71 8.82
N LYS A 46 12.77 -0.56 9.24
CA LYS A 46 11.68 -0.54 10.25
C LYS A 46 10.46 -1.27 9.75
N VAL A 47 10.06 -1.06 8.50
CA VAL A 47 8.93 -1.77 7.89
C VAL A 47 9.21 -3.26 7.76
N TYR A 48 10.42 -3.66 7.38
CA TYR A 48 10.85 -5.07 7.37
C TYR A 48 10.63 -5.76 8.72
N ASN A 49 11.03 -5.10 9.81
CA ASN A 49 10.87 -5.64 11.17
C ASN A 49 9.42 -5.62 11.66
N TYR A 50 8.58 -4.73 11.14
CA TYR A 50 7.16 -4.65 11.48
C TYR A 50 6.32 -5.67 10.71
N ASP A 51 6.34 -5.59 9.37
CA ASP A 51 5.73 -6.58 8.49
C ASP A 51 6.51 -6.63 7.16
N PRO A 52 7.30 -7.69 6.94
CA PRO A 52 8.10 -7.87 5.72
C PRO A 52 7.26 -7.90 4.45
N ARG A 53 5.98 -8.30 4.53
CA ARG A 53 5.11 -8.46 3.35
C ARG A 53 4.76 -7.11 2.73
N ILE A 54 4.62 -6.05 3.54
CA ILE A 54 4.41 -4.67 3.05
C ILE A 54 5.61 -4.23 2.22
N LEU A 55 6.81 -4.53 2.71
CA LEU A 55 8.05 -4.19 2.02
C LEU A 55 8.21 -4.99 0.73
N ASP A 56 7.74 -6.25 0.69
CA ASP A 56 7.72 -7.05 -0.53
C ASP A 56 6.86 -6.43 -1.64
N VAL A 57 5.67 -5.92 -1.29
CA VAL A 57 4.80 -5.18 -2.24
C VAL A 57 5.54 -3.98 -2.84
N TYR A 58 6.22 -3.21 -1.99
CA TYR A 58 7.02 -2.06 -2.43
C TYR A 58 8.14 -2.46 -3.40
N TYR A 59 8.87 -3.53 -3.09
CA TYR A 59 9.94 -4.01 -3.96
C TYR A 59 9.43 -4.51 -5.30
N ARG A 60 8.36 -5.31 -5.34
CA ARG A 60 7.75 -5.76 -6.60
C ARG A 60 7.28 -4.59 -7.45
N ALA A 61 6.68 -3.58 -6.81
CA ALA A 61 6.28 -2.37 -7.52
C ALA A 61 7.51 -1.63 -8.10
N ASN A 62 8.61 -1.55 -7.35
CA ASN A 62 9.84 -0.95 -7.84
C ASN A 62 10.55 -1.79 -8.92
N GLU A 63 10.45 -3.11 -8.87
CA GLU A 63 10.97 -4.01 -9.92
C GLU A 63 10.19 -3.89 -11.21
N LYS A 64 8.87 -3.69 -11.11
CA LYS A 64 8.00 -3.54 -12.28
C LYS A 64 8.03 -2.14 -12.89
N TYR A 65 8.16 -1.10 -12.07
CA TYR A 65 7.98 0.30 -12.50
C TYR A 65 9.18 1.22 -12.20
N GLY A 66 10.25 0.70 -11.58
CA GLY A 66 11.42 1.46 -11.13
C GLY A 66 12.75 0.80 -11.49
N ASP A 67 13.79 1.04 -10.67
CA ASP A 67 15.17 0.56 -10.91
C ASP A 67 15.35 -0.92 -10.53
N GLY A 68 14.47 -1.49 -9.69
CA GLY A 68 14.48 -2.91 -9.31
C GLY A 68 15.66 -3.38 -8.45
N LYS A 69 16.70 -2.55 -8.28
CA LYS A 69 17.91 -2.89 -7.51
C LYS A 69 17.75 -2.75 -6.00
N ILE A 70 16.78 -1.94 -5.56
CA ILE A 70 16.63 -1.56 -4.15
C ILE A 70 16.48 -2.78 -3.24
N ARG A 71 15.70 -3.80 -3.67
CA ARG A 71 15.54 -5.04 -2.92
C ARG A 71 16.89 -5.70 -2.65
N HIS A 72 17.70 -5.88 -3.70
CA HIS A 72 18.98 -6.57 -3.59
C HIS A 72 19.94 -5.82 -2.67
N GLU A 73 20.05 -4.50 -2.83
CA GLU A 73 20.93 -3.66 -2.02
C GLU A 73 20.55 -3.68 -0.54
N ASP A 74 19.25 -3.64 -0.24
CA ASP A 74 18.77 -3.66 1.14
C ASP A 74 18.99 -5.03 1.78
N LEU A 75 18.71 -6.11 1.04
CA LEU A 75 18.96 -7.48 1.50
C LEU A 75 20.43 -7.75 1.77
N GLU A 76 21.30 -7.35 0.85
CA GLU A 76 22.75 -7.45 1.03
C GLU A 76 23.20 -6.65 2.26
N LYS A 77 22.71 -5.40 2.41
CA LYS A 77 23.07 -4.54 3.53
C LYS A 77 22.61 -5.10 4.88
N TRP A 78 21.46 -5.75 4.93
CA TRP A 78 20.90 -6.34 6.15
C TRP A 78 21.35 -7.79 6.38
N GLY A 79 22.08 -8.41 5.45
CA GLY A 79 22.49 -9.81 5.53
C GLY A 79 21.31 -10.79 5.45
N VAL A 80 20.21 -10.39 4.80
CA VAL A 80 18.98 -11.17 4.67
C VAL A 80 18.95 -11.81 3.28
N ARG A 81 18.52 -13.07 3.17
CA ARG A 81 18.44 -13.78 1.87
C ARG A 81 17.08 -13.62 1.18
N GLU A 82 16.01 -13.56 1.96
CA GLU A 82 14.64 -13.52 1.45
C GLU A 82 13.69 -12.76 2.39
N ILE A 83 12.56 -12.29 1.85
CA ILE A 83 11.52 -11.56 2.56
C ILE A 83 10.22 -12.35 2.42
N LYS A 84 9.45 -12.44 3.51
CA LYS A 84 8.13 -13.07 3.44
C LYS A 84 7.24 -12.29 2.49
N SER A 85 6.72 -12.97 1.48
CA SER A 85 5.76 -12.45 0.50
C SER A 85 4.33 -12.81 0.92
N PHE A 86 3.36 -12.04 0.44
CA PHE A 86 1.98 -12.54 0.40
C PHE A 86 1.87 -13.68 -0.64
N GLU A 87 0.95 -14.61 -0.43
CA GLU A 87 0.77 -15.79 -1.29
C GLU A 87 0.21 -15.43 -2.67
N ASN A 88 -0.52 -14.33 -2.80
CA ASN A 88 -1.19 -13.94 -4.04
C ASN A 88 -1.15 -12.43 -4.30
N LEU A 89 0.02 -11.93 -4.72
CA LEU A 89 0.20 -10.53 -5.15
C LEU A 89 -0.15 -10.31 -6.63
N SER A 90 -0.23 -11.39 -7.40
CA SER A 90 -0.52 -11.33 -8.84
C SER A 90 -1.93 -10.79 -9.13
N LEU A 91 -2.88 -10.96 -8.20
CA LEU A 91 -4.19 -10.32 -8.26
C LEU A 91 -4.11 -8.79 -8.36
N PHE A 92 -3.06 -8.19 -7.78
CA PHE A 92 -2.80 -6.75 -7.81
C PHE A 92 -1.80 -6.36 -8.90
N GLY A 93 -1.45 -7.28 -9.79
CA GLY A 93 -0.49 -7.07 -10.86
C GLY A 93 0.96 -6.93 -10.38
N LEU A 94 1.31 -7.49 -9.22
CA LEU A 94 2.64 -7.48 -8.59
C LEU A 94 3.20 -8.89 -8.36
#